data_AF-A0A7S2CEQ8-F1
#
_entry.id   AF-A0A7S2CEQ8-F1
#
_cell.length_a   1.000
_cell.length_b   1.000
_cell.length_c   1.000
_cell.angle_alpha   90.00
_cell.angle_beta   90.00
_cell.angle_gamma   90.00
#
_symmetry.space_group_name_H-M   'P 1'
#
loop_
_entity.id
_entity.type
_entity.pdbx_description
1 polymer ?
#
loop_
_entity_poly.entity_id
_entity_poly.type
_entity_poly.pdbx_seq_one_letter_code
_entity_poly.pdbx_strand_id
1 'polypeptide(L)'
;MADTEYLKKAVGGVLAKGVAETCNARPEDPIEFLAQYLLKSVADGIAETELTAQKADAEKVKAAEEVEADKAASQVTEKQEALDLTHDKEDKRLDMLLSSAQSVENVFSVVLAYARARTGANGYVMLTDLPEKLLAPTPPEPAPACEPEEGAPAAEDAPPPEEPPPPAEGEGEEAEPPPKYKPQLLEYVCSTAPDEALVVGKKLARPPAPPEEDDGTPPPPSGVGEGVTFTAIDDFLSGGPKVFHEPRAVQNRSIKFWYLPRMGSYAAAPFDDVEGEVKGVLGFDTLGLERAFSAAELTLLEELSVRTSTELKRIEQTLADEFHPLNDALKAMLPAEPPAAPEEGADPFEVATAALTLPKEMLALCTAAHLKWIETRRTCPVGTLLTFKAVLALLADEMLADELLGATFDDIKSGFSQGELPWGDDLFSQITAFDVMAGVGSPAGWEACEKLVTELATVPEDGSADVAPKEGILAYSAVGHALYSWVAGTVELHKLKVAKDAAEAEAAAAAAAAEEEAADVGVPTAAMS
;
A
#
# COMPACT_ATOMS: atom_id res chain seq x y z
N MET A 1 3.60 75.06 77.90
CA MET A 1 2.48 74.25 77.38
C MET A 1 2.92 73.24 76.32
N ALA A 2 3.90 73.57 75.45
CA ALA A 2 4.44 72.63 74.46
C ALA A 2 5.01 71.32 75.06
N ASP A 3 5.72 71.38 76.20
CA ASP A 3 6.35 70.20 76.80
C ASP A 3 5.35 69.16 77.34
N THR A 4 4.23 69.63 77.90
CA THR A 4 3.19 68.74 78.45
C THR A 4 2.45 68.01 77.34
N GLU A 5 2.19 68.68 76.22
CA GLU A 5 1.60 68.05 75.03
C GLU A 5 2.59 67.10 74.37
N TYR A 6 3.87 67.47 74.32
CA TYR A 6 4.94 66.61 73.82
C TYR A 6 5.04 65.31 74.61
N LEU A 7 5.08 65.36 75.95
CA LEU A 7 5.15 64.15 76.79
C LEU A 7 3.91 63.28 76.69
N LYS A 8 2.70 63.90 76.69
CA LYS A 8 1.45 63.15 76.48
C LYS A 8 1.42 62.44 75.14
N LYS A 9 1.92 63.09 74.09
CA LYS A 9 1.95 62.54 72.73
C LYS A 9 3.05 61.50 72.53
N ALA A 10 4.23 61.69 73.13
CA ALA A 10 5.39 60.84 72.91
C ALA A 10 5.36 59.55 73.75
N VAL A 11 4.96 59.64 75.03
CA VAL A 11 5.06 58.50 75.96
C VAL A 11 3.76 58.22 76.72
N GLY A 12 2.78 59.12 76.66
CA GLY A 12 1.58 59.06 77.50
C GLY A 12 0.80 57.75 77.37
N GLY A 13 0.65 57.20 76.16
CA GLY A 13 -0.08 55.95 75.93
C GLY A 13 0.65 54.71 76.46
N VAL A 14 1.95 54.58 76.17
CA VAL A 14 2.77 53.43 76.60
C VAL A 14 3.01 53.47 78.10
N LEU A 15 3.30 54.65 78.66
CA LEU A 15 3.52 54.81 80.10
C LEU A 15 2.24 54.52 80.90
N ALA A 16 1.06 54.95 80.43
CA ALA A 16 -0.20 54.64 81.10
C ALA A 16 -0.50 53.13 81.11
N LYS A 17 -0.25 52.42 80.00
CA LYS A 17 -0.38 50.95 79.93
C LYS A 17 0.64 50.24 80.82
N GLY A 18 1.90 50.66 80.79
CA GLY A 18 2.94 50.08 81.63
C GLY A 18 2.66 50.26 83.12
N VAL A 19 2.17 51.44 83.54
CA VAL A 19 1.75 51.68 84.92
C VAL A 19 0.56 50.79 85.30
N ALA A 20 -0.43 50.63 84.41
CA ALA A 20 -1.56 49.73 84.64
C ALA A 20 -1.12 48.26 84.78
N GLU A 21 -0.20 47.79 83.93
CA GLU A 21 0.36 46.44 83.98
C GLU A 21 1.15 46.21 85.28
N THR A 22 1.94 47.20 85.69
CA THR A 22 2.73 47.16 86.93
C THR A 22 1.80 47.06 88.16
N CYS A 23 0.70 47.83 88.17
CA CYS A 23 -0.33 47.75 89.21
C CYS A 23 -1.01 46.38 89.26
N ASN A 24 -1.20 45.72 88.11
CA ASN A 24 -1.82 44.40 88.02
C ASN A 24 -0.86 43.28 88.47
N ALA A 25 0.38 43.29 87.99
CA ALA A 25 1.39 42.28 88.27
C ALA A 25 1.96 42.35 89.70
N ARG A 26 1.93 43.53 90.33
CA ARG A 26 2.46 43.79 91.69
C ARG A 26 3.88 43.22 91.91
N PRO A 27 4.85 43.60 91.05
CA PRO A 27 6.23 43.15 91.19
C PRO A 27 6.87 43.70 92.47
N GLU A 28 7.90 43.03 92.96
CA GLU A 28 8.69 43.50 94.13
C GLU A 28 9.43 44.82 93.84
N ASP A 29 9.89 45.01 92.60
CA ASP A 29 10.41 46.29 92.11
C ASP A 29 9.52 46.85 90.97
N PRO A 30 8.61 47.81 91.28
CA PRO A 30 7.72 48.39 90.28
C PRO A 30 8.44 49.32 89.29
N ILE A 31 9.61 49.88 89.64
CA ILE A 31 10.36 50.76 88.75
C ILE A 31 11.12 49.92 87.72
N GLU A 32 11.80 48.86 88.17
CA GLU A 32 12.49 47.94 87.28
C GLU A 32 11.52 47.23 86.34
N PHE A 33 10.38 46.76 86.85
CA PHE A 33 9.34 46.15 86.01
C PHE A 33 8.77 47.12 84.97
N LEU A 34 8.49 48.38 85.35
CA LEU A 34 8.03 49.40 84.41
C LEU A 34 9.10 49.71 83.35
N ALA A 35 10.37 49.79 83.73
CA ALA A 35 11.47 50.00 82.78
C ALA A 35 11.60 48.84 81.78
N GLN A 36 11.52 47.59 82.26
CA GLN A 36 11.50 46.40 81.41
C GLN A 36 10.27 46.37 80.50
N TYR A 37 9.09 46.79 80.99
CA TYR A 37 7.88 46.91 80.17
C TYR A 37 8.05 47.95 79.07
N LEU A 38 8.61 49.13 79.36
CA LEU A 38 8.85 50.16 78.36
C LEU A 38 9.84 49.70 77.29
N LEU A 39 10.92 49.02 77.68
CA LEU A 39 11.89 48.42 76.74
C LEU A 39 11.23 47.35 75.87
N LYS A 40 10.41 46.47 76.47
CA LYS A 40 9.66 45.44 75.76
C LYS A 40 8.63 46.05 74.80
N SER A 41 7.90 47.10 75.20
CA SER A 41 6.93 47.76 74.33
C SER A 41 7.57 48.40 73.10
N VAL A 42 8.80 48.90 73.21
CA VAL A 42 9.56 49.41 72.06
C VAL A 42 10.02 48.24 71.17
N ALA A 43 10.52 47.15 71.77
CA ALA A 43 10.92 45.95 71.03
C ALA A 43 9.74 45.29 70.29
N ASP A 44 8.58 45.18 70.94
CA ASP A 44 7.35 44.63 70.36
C ASP A 44 6.83 45.54 69.23
N GLY A 45 6.92 46.87 69.38
CA GLY A 45 6.57 47.82 68.32
C GLY A 45 7.46 47.70 67.08
N ILE A 46 8.77 47.52 67.28
CA ILE A 46 9.72 47.26 66.18
C ILE A 46 9.40 45.91 65.52
N ALA A 47 9.17 44.86 66.32
CA ALA A 47 8.82 43.53 65.82
C ALA A 47 7.49 43.51 65.05
N GLU A 48 6.49 44.28 65.49
CA GLU A 48 5.20 44.42 64.78
C GLU A 48 5.38 45.15 63.43
N THR A 49 6.22 46.20 63.38
CA THR A 49 6.56 46.86 62.11
C THR A 49 7.36 45.96 61.17
N GLU A 50 8.30 45.16 61.67
CA GLU A 50 9.03 44.19 60.86
C GLU A 50 8.12 43.05 60.37
N LEU A 51 7.22 42.54 61.21
CA LEU A 51 6.30 41.46 60.85
C LEU A 51 5.24 41.93 59.85
N THR A 52 4.80 43.18 59.92
CA THR A 52 3.91 43.77 58.89
C THR A 52 4.65 44.00 57.58
N ALA A 53 5.91 44.44 57.60
CA ALA A 53 6.74 44.54 56.40
C ALA A 53 7.00 43.16 55.77
N GLN A 54 7.37 42.16 56.57
CA GLN A 54 7.57 40.78 56.10
C GLN A 54 6.30 40.18 55.49
N LYS A 55 5.12 40.42 56.09
CA LYS A 55 3.84 39.98 55.50
C LYS A 55 3.55 40.66 54.17
N ALA A 56 3.77 41.97 54.07
CA ALA A 56 3.58 42.72 52.83
C ALA A 56 4.54 42.26 51.72
N ASP A 57 5.79 41.94 52.06
CA ASP A 57 6.76 41.42 51.10
C ASP A 57 6.45 39.96 50.71
N ALA A 58 6.03 39.12 51.65
CA ALA A 58 5.58 37.75 51.36
C ALA A 58 4.33 37.73 50.46
N GLU A 59 3.41 38.68 50.64
CA GLU A 59 2.22 38.82 49.77
C GLU A 59 2.60 39.26 48.36
N LYS A 60 3.57 40.17 48.20
CA LYS A 60 4.12 40.54 46.89
C LYS A 60 4.83 39.37 46.20
N VAL A 61 5.57 38.56 46.95
CA VAL A 61 6.25 37.37 46.40
C VAL A 61 5.21 36.35 45.92
N LYS A 62 4.19 36.06 46.73
CA LYS A 62 3.10 35.15 46.31
C LYS A 62 2.35 35.66 45.08
N ALA A 63 2.03 36.95 45.02
CA ALA A 63 1.37 37.53 43.85
C ALA A 63 2.27 37.48 42.60
N ALA A 64 3.59 37.62 42.75
CA ALA A 64 4.52 37.47 41.63
C ALA A 64 4.61 36.01 41.16
N GLU A 65 4.64 35.04 42.08
CA GLU A 65 4.63 33.60 41.77
C GLU A 65 3.34 33.17 41.06
N GLU A 66 2.17 33.66 41.48
CA GLU A 66 0.89 33.37 40.83
C GLU A 66 0.85 33.94 39.41
N VAL A 67 1.32 35.18 39.21
CA VAL A 67 1.41 35.79 37.87
C VAL A 67 2.41 35.04 36.97
N GLU A 68 3.50 34.50 37.50
CA GLU A 68 4.45 33.69 36.73
C GLU A 68 3.87 32.32 36.37
N ALA A 69 3.18 31.67 37.30
CA ALA A 69 2.48 30.41 37.07
C ALA A 69 1.38 30.56 35.99
N ASP A 70 0.59 31.64 36.04
CA ASP A 70 -0.44 31.94 35.04
C ASP A 70 0.18 32.18 33.65
N LYS A 71 1.29 32.91 33.57
CA LYS A 71 2.02 33.11 32.31
C LYS A 71 2.61 31.80 31.76
N ALA A 72 3.13 30.94 32.62
CA ALA A 72 3.65 29.64 32.20
C ALA A 72 2.52 28.75 31.67
N ALA A 73 1.36 28.74 32.35
CA ALA A 73 0.17 28.02 31.91
C ALA A 73 -0.34 28.55 30.56
N SER A 74 -0.45 29.87 30.38
CA SER A 74 -0.91 30.46 29.12
C SER A 74 0.04 30.16 27.96
N GLN A 75 1.36 30.20 28.18
CA GLN A 75 2.35 29.84 27.15
C GLN A 75 2.29 28.37 26.74
N VAL A 76 1.97 27.46 27.66
CA VAL A 76 1.78 26.04 27.34
C VAL A 76 0.52 25.87 26.49
N THR A 77 -0.59 26.53 26.86
CA THR A 77 -1.83 26.51 26.07
C THR A 77 -1.64 27.10 24.68
N GLU A 78 -1.01 28.27 24.55
CA GLU A 78 -0.74 28.90 23.25
C GLU A 78 0.15 28.02 22.35
N LYS A 79 1.14 27.34 22.92
CA LYS A 79 1.99 26.39 22.16
C LYS A 79 1.18 25.18 21.72
N GLN A 80 0.30 24.66 22.58
CA GLN A 80 -0.55 23.52 22.24
C GLN A 80 -1.54 23.89 21.13
N GLU A 81 -2.22 25.04 21.24
CA GLU A 81 -3.13 25.54 20.20
C GLU A 81 -2.41 25.79 18.87
N ALA A 82 -1.18 26.31 18.90
CA ALA A 82 -0.37 26.49 17.71
C ALA A 82 0.02 25.14 17.06
N LEU A 83 0.35 24.13 17.87
CA LEU A 83 0.63 22.76 17.40
C LEU A 83 -0.63 22.11 16.81
N ASP A 84 -1.78 22.23 17.47
CA ASP A 84 -3.06 21.70 16.99
C ASP A 84 -3.46 22.37 15.66
N LEU A 85 -3.24 23.69 15.51
CA LEU A 85 -3.47 24.38 14.24
C LEU A 85 -2.52 23.91 13.13
N THR A 86 -1.26 23.56 13.46
CA THR A 86 -0.35 22.96 12.47
C THR A 86 -0.80 21.56 12.07
N HIS A 87 -1.24 20.76 13.05
CA HIS A 87 -1.78 19.43 12.85
C HIS A 87 -3.00 19.46 11.92
N ASP A 88 -3.98 20.34 12.17
CA ASP A 88 -5.17 20.50 11.32
C ASP A 88 -4.83 20.85 9.85
N LYS A 89 -3.77 21.65 9.64
CA LYS A 89 -3.32 22.01 8.29
C LYS A 89 -2.66 20.83 7.58
N GLU A 90 -1.88 20.04 8.31
CA GLU A 90 -1.27 18.83 7.77
C GLU A 90 -2.31 17.76 7.45
N ASP A 91 -3.35 17.63 8.28
CA ASP A 91 -4.45 16.68 8.06
C ASP A 91 -5.23 17.02 6.78
N LYS A 92 -5.58 18.30 6.59
CA LYS A 92 -6.22 18.77 5.35
C LYS A 92 -5.33 18.58 4.13
N ARG A 93 -4.01 18.76 4.29
CA ARG A 93 -3.04 18.51 3.22
C ARG A 93 -2.97 17.03 2.88
N LEU A 94 -2.98 16.15 3.88
CA LEU A 94 -3.01 14.70 3.70
C LEU A 94 -4.26 14.31 2.91
N ASP A 95 -5.44 14.77 3.31
CA ASP A 95 -6.70 14.44 2.64
C ASP A 95 -6.71 14.91 1.17
N MET A 96 -6.17 16.10 0.89
CA MET A 96 -6.03 16.60 -0.48
C MET A 96 -5.06 15.75 -1.32
N LEU A 97 -3.94 15.30 -0.73
CA LEU A 97 -2.96 14.46 -1.44
C LEU A 97 -3.49 13.04 -1.66
N LEU A 98 -4.21 12.49 -0.69
CA LEU A 98 -4.82 11.16 -0.77
C LEU A 98 -5.93 11.12 -1.83
N SER A 99 -6.85 12.08 -1.80
CA SER A 99 -7.95 12.17 -2.78
C SER A 99 -7.48 12.42 -4.21
N SER A 100 -6.28 13.01 -4.40
CA SER A 100 -5.67 13.20 -5.73
C SER A 100 -4.71 12.09 -6.14
N ALA A 101 -4.45 11.10 -5.27
CA ALA A 101 -3.57 10.00 -5.59
C ALA A 101 -4.17 9.10 -6.67
N GLN A 102 -3.36 8.79 -7.69
CA GLN A 102 -3.73 7.93 -8.82
C GLN A 102 -3.02 6.57 -8.79
N SER A 103 -2.12 6.37 -7.83
CA SER A 103 -1.36 5.12 -7.68
C SER A 103 -1.21 4.73 -6.22
N VAL A 104 -1.01 3.43 -6.01
CA VAL A 104 -0.85 2.80 -4.69
C VAL A 104 0.43 3.32 -4.01
N GLU A 105 1.51 3.49 -4.77
CA GLU A 105 2.80 3.98 -4.28
C GLU A 105 2.71 5.44 -3.81
N ASN A 106 1.88 6.26 -4.49
CA ASN A 106 1.64 7.63 -4.08
C ASN A 106 0.91 7.69 -2.73
N VAL A 107 -0.07 6.82 -2.51
CA VAL A 107 -0.74 6.70 -1.20
C VAL A 107 0.28 6.33 -0.11
N PHE A 108 1.12 5.31 -0.34
CA PHE A 108 2.12 4.88 0.64
C PHE A 108 3.12 5.98 0.98
N SER A 109 3.71 6.63 -0.02
CA SER A 109 4.70 7.68 0.20
C SER A 109 4.11 8.88 0.95
N VAL A 110 2.88 9.30 0.62
CA VAL A 110 2.18 10.40 1.29
C VAL A 110 1.89 10.06 2.76
N VAL A 111 1.35 8.86 3.03
CA VAL A 111 1.02 8.40 4.39
C VAL A 111 2.27 8.28 5.26
N LEU A 112 3.34 7.67 4.75
CA LEU A 112 4.59 7.53 5.49
C LEU A 112 5.27 8.88 5.76
N ALA A 113 5.26 9.80 4.79
CA ALA A 113 5.81 11.14 4.96
C ALA A 113 5.04 11.93 6.02
N TYR A 114 3.71 11.86 6.00
CA TYR A 114 2.85 12.50 6.98
C TYR A 114 3.05 11.90 8.39
N ALA A 115 3.05 10.57 8.51
CA ALA A 115 3.30 9.90 9.80
C ALA A 115 4.64 10.29 10.40
N ARG A 116 5.69 10.37 9.56
CA ARG A 116 7.02 10.81 9.99
C ARG A 116 7.04 12.27 10.42
N ALA A 117 6.33 13.17 9.73
CA ALA A 117 6.23 14.57 10.15
C ALA A 117 5.56 14.71 11.53
N ARG A 118 4.51 13.92 11.78
CA ARG A 118 3.73 13.97 13.03
C ARG A 118 4.42 13.30 14.23
N THR A 119 5.12 12.21 14.00
CA THR A 119 5.65 11.36 15.08
C THR A 119 7.18 11.34 15.13
N GLY A 120 7.86 11.70 14.04
CA GLY A 120 9.30 11.48 13.88
C GLY A 120 9.69 10.01 13.74
N ALA A 121 8.74 9.07 13.77
CA ALA A 121 8.99 7.65 13.61
C ALA A 121 9.40 7.31 12.17
N ASN A 122 10.19 6.24 12.01
CA ASN A 122 10.37 5.62 10.71
C ASN A 122 9.11 4.82 10.38
N GLY A 123 8.73 4.82 9.10
CA GLY A 123 7.54 4.12 8.64
C GLY A 123 7.86 3.28 7.41
N TYR A 124 7.14 2.18 7.25
CA TYR A 124 7.24 1.25 6.12
C TYR A 124 5.91 0.59 5.82
N VAL A 125 5.72 0.20 4.57
CA VAL A 125 4.56 -0.55 4.10
C VAL A 125 5.00 -1.97 3.77
N MET A 126 4.29 -2.93 4.35
CA MET A 126 4.45 -4.35 4.09
C MET A 126 3.19 -4.87 3.40
N LEU A 127 3.30 -5.48 2.22
CA LEU A 127 2.17 -6.11 1.53
C LEU A 127 2.14 -7.61 1.76
N THR A 128 0.95 -8.16 1.94
CA THR A 128 0.72 -9.60 2.15
C THR A 128 0.82 -10.37 0.84
N ASP A 129 0.98 -11.69 0.90
CA ASP A 129 0.82 -12.59 -0.25
C ASP A 129 -0.64 -12.84 -0.65
N LEU A 130 -1.53 -11.92 -0.28
CA LEU A 130 -2.94 -11.98 -0.67
C LEU A 130 -3.05 -12.13 -2.20
N PRO A 131 -3.67 -13.22 -2.69
CA PRO A 131 -3.86 -13.41 -4.12
C PRO A 131 -4.67 -12.26 -4.69
N GLU A 132 -4.19 -11.78 -5.81
CA GLU A 132 -4.80 -10.66 -6.49
C GLU A 132 -6.13 -11.04 -7.14
N LYS A 133 -7.21 -10.45 -6.65
CA LYS A 133 -8.57 -10.68 -7.16
C LYS A 133 -8.95 -9.67 -8.22
N LEU A 134 -9.74 -10.12 -9.20
CA LEU A 134 -10.44 -9.25 -10.14
C LEU A 134 -11.66 -8.68 -9.42
N LEU A 135 -11.67 -7.37 -9.22
CA LEU A 135 -12.80 -6.69 -8.61
C LEU A 135 -13.96 -6.65 -9.60
N ALA A 136 -15.19 -6.87 -9.14
CA ALA A 136 -16.35 -6.65 -9.99
C ALA A 136 -16.49 -5.14 -10.29
N PRO A 137 -16.98 -4.76 -11.49
CA PRO A 137 -17.28 -3.36 -11.77
C PRO A 137 -18.38 -2.87 -10.83
N THR A 138 -18.30 -1.61 -10.40
CA THR A 138 -19.35 -0.97 -9.62
C THR A 138 -20.64 -0.99 -10.44
N PRO A 139 -21.76 -1.53 -9.93
CA PRO A 139 -23.03 -1.44 -10.62
C PRO A 139 -23.33 0.03 -10.92
N PRO A 140 -23.76 0.40 -12.14
CA PRO A 140 -24.11 1.78 -12.44
C PRO A 140 -25.15 2.24 -11.43
N GLU A 141 -24.84 3.32 -10.70
CA GLU A 141 -25.74 3.90 -9.71
C GLU A 141 -27.11 4.10 -10.39
N PRO A 142 -28.21 3.55 -9.83
CA PRO A 142 -29.51 3.68 -10.46
C PRO A 142 -29.76 5.16 -10.66
N ALA A 143 -29.94 5.57 -11.92
CA ALA A 143 -30.12 6.97 -12.29
C ALA A 143 -31.11 7.60 -11.31
N PRO A 144 -30.78 8.75 -10.68
CA PRO A 144 -31.60 9.33 -9.63
C PRO A 144 -33.02 9.36 -10.15
N ALA A 145 -33.92 8.61 -9.49
CA ALA A 145 -35.29 8.50 -9.91
C ALA A 145 -35.79 9.93 -10.09
N CYS A 146 -36.09 10.33 -11.33
CA CYS A 146 -36.68 11.62 -11.61
C CYS A 146 -37.90 11.70 -10.72
N GLU A 147 -37.82 12.49 -9.64
CA GLU A 147 -38.97 12.82 -8.82
C GLU A 147 -40.03 13.32 -9.81
N PRO A 148 -41.19 12.66 -9.92
CA PRO A 148 -42.21 13.12 -10.82
C PRO A 148 -42.55 14.55 -10.40
N GLU A 149 -42.32 15.52 -11.29
CA GLU A 149 -42.78 16.89 -11.10
C GLU A 149 -44.29 16.83 -10.80
N GLU A 150 -44.67 17.13 -9.55
CA GLU A 150 -46.04 17.37 -9.14
C GLU A 150 -46.58 18.56 -9.95
N GLY A 151 -47.26 18.27 -11.07
CA GLY A 151 -47.65 19.33 -11.98
C GLY A 151 -48.52 18.95 -13.17
N ALA A 152 -49.45 17.99 -13.06
CA ALA A 152 -50.54 17.88 -14.04
C ALA A 152 -51.83 17.26 -13.44
N PRO A 153 -53.02 17.84 -13.71
CA PRO A 153 -54.27 17.44 -13.09
C PRO A 153 -54.89 16.18 -13.72
N ALA A 154 -55.43 15.36 -12.83
CA ALA A 154 -56.43 14.30 -12.97
C ALA A 154 -57.02 14.02 -14.37
N ALA A 155 -56.76 12.81 -14.87
CA ALA A 155 -57.65 12.08 -15.77
C ALA A 155 -58.11 10.79 -15.06
N GLU A 156 -59.43 10.66 -14.93
CA GLU A 156 -60.15 9.53 -14.33
C GLU A 156 -60.00 8.22 -15.12
N ASP A 157 -60.18 7.12 -14.37
CA ASP A 157 -60.52 5.75 -14.80
C ASP A 157 -59.45 4.91 -15.52
N ALA A 158 -58.64 4.22 -14.71
CA ALA A 158 -58.16 2.87 -15.01
C ALA A 158 -58.19 2.00 -13.75
N PRO A 159 -58.71 0.75 -13.80
CA PRO A 159 -58.75 -0.13 -12.64
C PRO A 159 -57.33 -0.61 -12.26
N PRO A 160 -57.07 -0.84 -10.95
CA PRO A 160 -55.74 -1.19 -10.46
C PRO A 160 -55.31 -2.58 -10.99
N PRO A 161 -54.05 -2.76 -11.43
CA PRO A 161 -53.50 -4.07 -11.67
C PRO A 161 -53.35 -4.82 -10.34
N GLU A 162 -53.77 -6.09 -10.32
CA GLU A 162 -53.59 -7.01 -9.20
C GLU A 162 -52.10 -7.15 -8.86
N GLU A 163 -51.75 -6.81 -7.63
CA GLU A 163 -50.42 -7.06 -7.07
C GLU A 163 -50.14 -8.58 -7.05
N PRO A 164 -49.01 -9.03 -7.62
CA PRO A 164 -48.59 -10.41 -7.43
C PRO A 164 -48.28 -10.65 -5.94
N PRO A 165 -48.61 -11.84 -5.40
CA PRO A 165 -48.35 -12.15 -3.99
C PRO A 165 -46.85 -12.02 -3.68
N PRO A 166 -46.49 -11.56 -2.47
CA PRO A 166 -45.10 -11.42 -2.08
C PRO A 166 -44.39 -12.77 -2.20
N PRO A 167 -43.15 -12.81 -2.73
CA PRO A 167 -42.38 -14.04 -2.77
C PRO A 167 -42.20 -14.54 -1.34
N ALA A 168 -42.42 -15.84 -1.16
CA ALA A 168 -42.21 -16.53 0.10
C ALA A 168 -40.81 -16.20 0.64
N GLU A 169 -40.76 -15.66 1.85
CA GLU A 169 -39.56 -15.58 2.68
C GLU A 169 -39.06 -17.02 2.89
N GLY A 170 -38.25 -17.49 1.94
CA GLY A 170 -37.41 -18.64 2.16
C GLY A 170 -36.39 -18.24 3.22
N GLU A 171 -36.47 -18.88 4.38
CA GLU A 171 -35.38 -18.99 5.35
C GLU A 171 -34.17 -19.59 4.63
N GLY A 172 -33.44 -18.77 3.88
CA GLY A 172 -32.12 -19.10 3.39
C GLY A 172 -31.21 -19.12 4.60
N GLU A 173 -30.71 -20.30 4.97
CA GLU A 173 -29.53 -20.43 5.82
C GLU A 173 -28.50 -19.41 5.31
N GLU A 174 -28.19 -18.40 6.13
CA GLU A 174 -27.07 -17.49 5.91
C GLU A 174 -25.83 -18.38 5.79
N ALA A 175 -25.38 -18.60 4.55
CA ALA A 175 -24.16 -19.33 4.27
C ALA A 175 -23.05 -18.64 5.08
N GLU A 176 -22.38 -19.39 5.96
CA GLU A 176 -21.28 -18.86 6.76
C GLU A 176 -20.29 -18.16 5.83
N PRO A 177 -19.87 -16.92 6.14
CA PRO A 177 -18.96 -16.19 5.28
C PRO A 177 -17.67 -17.00 5.09
N PRO A 178 -17.10 -17.02 3.88
CA PRO A 178 -15.90 -17.79 3.59
C PRO A 178 -14.78 -17.44 4.58
N PRO A 179 -13.96 -18.43 4.99
CA PRO A 179 -12.88 -18.19 5.93
C PRO A 179 -11.91 -17.14 5.36
N LYS A 180 -11.61 -16.11 6.15
CA LYS A 180 -10.68 -15.04 5.74
C LYS A 180 -9.29 -15.59 5.42
N TYR A 181 -8.69 -15.12 4.32
CA TYR A 181 -7.33 -15.46 3.96
C TYR A 181 -6.33 -15.13 5.08
N LYS A 182 -5.41 -16.06 5.37
CA LYS A 182 -4.33 -15.89 6.37
C LYS A 182 -2.98 -15.73 5.65
N PRO A 183 -2.42 -14.51 5.59
CA PRO A 183 -1.15 -14.25 4.93
C PRO A 183 -0.01 -15.08 5.47
N GLN A 184 0.83 -15.63 4.59
CA GLN A 184 2.05 -16.38 4.93
C GLN A 184 3.32 -15.57 4.69
N LEU A 185 3.25 -14.49 3.92
CA LEU A 185 4.41 -13.69 3.54
C LEU A 185 4.09 -12.20 3.59
N LEU A 186 5.05 -11.42 4.10
CA LEU A 186 5.03 -9.96 4.06
C LEU A 186 6.25 -9.47 3.29
N GLU A 187 6.02 -8.64 2.28
CA GLU A 187 7.08 -7.99 1.51
C GLU A 187 7.09 -6.49 1.79
N TYR A 188 8.28 -5.98 2.12
CA TYR A 188 8.48 -4.56 2.36
C TYR A 188 8.58 -3.83 1.02
N VAL A 189 7.60 -3.01 0.68
CA VAL A 189 7.50 -2.36 -0.65
C VAL A 189 7.77 -0.86 -0.63
N CYS A 190 7.59 -0.22 0.53
CA CYS A 190 7.81 1.22 0.68
C CYS A 190 8.35 1.51 2.07
N SER A 191 9.19 2.52 2.20
CA SER A 191 9.77 2.96 3.46
C SER A 191 10.08 4.44 3.41
N THR A 192 10.17 5.07 4.58
CA THR A 192 10.77 6.39 4.70
C THR A 192 12.22 6.37 4.20
N ALA A 193 12.65 7.44 3.53
CA ALA A 193 13.92 7.53 2.79
C ALA A 193 15.20 6.99 3.48
N PRO A 194 15.43 7.14 4.80
CA PRO A 194 16.65 6.63 5.45
C PRO A 194 16.76 5.11 5.41
N ASP A 195 15.63 4.41 5.37
CA ASP A 195 15.56 2.96 5.50
C ASP A 195 15.22 2.27 4.18
N GLU A 196 14.94 3.01 3.10
CA GLU A 196 14.50 2.47 1.81
C GLU A 196 15.45 1.40 1.26
N ALA A 197 16.75 1.72 1.16
CA ALA A 197 17.77 0.77 0.72
C ALA A 197 18.01 -0.40 1.70
N LEU A 198 17.50 -0.30 2.94
CA LEU A 198 17.72 -1.29 3.98
C LEU A 198 16.56 -2.26 4.14
N VAL A 199 15.32 -1.86 3.88
CA VAL A 199 14.15 -2.71 4.13
C VAL A 199 13.37 -3.07 2.87
N VAL A 200 13.33 -2.22 1.85
CA VAL A 200 12.53 -2.51 0.65
C VAL A 200 13.08 -3.74 -0.08
N GLY A 201 12.18 -4.62 -0.53
CA GLY A 201 12.48 -5.91 -1.13
C GLY A 201 12.72 -7.06 -0.13
N LYS A 202 12.78 -6.77 1.18
CA LYS A 202 12.89 -7.84 2.18
C LYS A 202 11.55 -8.54 2.38
N LYS A 203 11.62 -9.83 2.73
CA LYS A 203 10.46 -10.71 2.89
C LYS A 203 10.46 -11.34 4.28
N LEU A 204 9.37 -11.17 5.02
CA LEU A 204 9.14 -11.76 6.32
C LEU A 204 8.09 -12.89 6.17
N ALA A 205 8.51 -14.13 6.40
CA ALA A 205 7.63 -15.29 6.31
C ALA A 205 7.00 -15.62 7.66
N ARG A 206 5.76 -16.11 7.65
CA ARG A 206 5.07 -16.59 8.85
C ARG A 206 5.81 -17.83 9.39
N PRO A 207 5.91 -17.99 10.72
CA PRO A 207 6.46 -19.20 11.30
C PRO A 207 5.66 -20.43 10.86
N PRO A 208 6.31 -21.58 10.60
CA PRO A 208 5.59 -22.80 10.27
C PRO A 208 4.66 -23.18 11.43
N ALA A 209 3.45 -23.64 11.09
CA ALA A 209 2.51 -24.13 12.09
C ALA A 209 3.16 -25.27 12.90
N PRO A 210 2.93 -25.34 14.22
CA PRO A 210 3.38 -26.49 15.00
C PRO A 210 2.78 -27.77 14.40
N PRO A 211 3.54 -28.86 14.29
CA PRO A 211 3.03 -30.11 13.75
C PRO A 211 1.83 -30.57 14.58
N GLU A 212 0.74 -30.95 13.91
CA GLU A 212 -0.53 -31.31 14.55
C GLU A 212 -0.47 -32.64 15.32
N GLU A 213 0.62 -33.42 15.20
CA GLU A 213 0.78 -34.70 15.90
C GLU A 213 2.20 -34.95 16.45
N ASP A 214 2.22 -35.76 17.50
CA ASP A 214 3.28 -36.18 18.43
C ASP A 214 4.48 -36.89 17.77
N ASP A 215 5.19 -36.24 16.84
CA ASP A 215 6.38 -36.81 16.20
C ASP A 215 7.65 -36.78 17.09
N GLY A 216 7.53 -36.38 18.36
CA GLY A 216 8.66 -36.28 19.29
C GLY A 216 9.75 -35.27 18.89
N THR A 217 9.60 -34.61 17.74
CA THR A 217 10.46 -33.50 17.32
C THR A 217 10.08 -32.26 18.13
N PRO A 218 10.99 -31.70 18.94
CA PRO A 218 10.69 -30.48 19.67
C PRO A 218 10.31 -29.38 18.67
N PRO A 219 9.24 -28.61 18.92
CA PRO A 219 8.84 -27.53 18.04
C PRO A 219 10.04 -26.59 17.83
N PRO A 220 10.17 -25.98 16.63
CA PRO A 220 11.21 -24.98 16.42
C PRO A 220 11.13 -23.92 17.54
N PRO A 221 12.27 -23.42 18.04
CA PRO A 221 12.29 -22.48 19.14
C PRO A 221 11.49 -21.24 18.77
N SER A 222 10.28 -21.14 19.32
CA SER A 222 9.38 -20.04 19.02
C SER A 222 9.85 -18.74 19.67
N GLY A 223 9.54 -17.63 19.04
CA GLY A 223 9.72 -16.29 19.56
C GLY A 223 11.06 -15.62 19.25
N VAL A 224 11.81 -15.98 18.19
CA VAL A 224 12.98 -15.18 17.75
C VAL A 224 12.80 -14.69 16.32
N GLY A 225 12.41 -13.43 16.17
CA GLY A 225 12.26 -12.76 14.87
C GLY A 225 11.12 -13.33 14.01
N GLU A 226 10.14 -13.97 14.63
CA GLU A 226 8.98 -14.60 14.00
C GLU A 226 7.96 -13.61 13.41
N GLY A 227 8.12 -12.32 13.72
CA GLY A 227 7.30 -11.26 13.17
C GLY A 227 6.02 -11.06 13.96
N VAL A 228 6.08 -10.23 15.01
CA VAL A 228 4.89 -9.75 15.74
C VAL A 228 3.87 -9.05 14.82
N THR A 229 4.29 -8.66 13.62
CA THR A 229 3.42 -8.14 12.56
C THR A 229 2.34 -9.15 12.16
N PHE A 230 2.62 -10.46 12.14
CA PHE A 230 1.59 -11.47 11.89
C PHE A 230 0.59 -11.58 13.06
N THR A 231 1.03 -11.34 14.31
CA THR A 231 0.13 -11.22 15.45
C THR A 231 -0.84 -10.05 15.27
N ALA A 232 -0.34 -8.89 14.79
CA ALA A 232 -1.19 -7.74 14.49
C ALA A 232 -2.25 -8.08 13.41
N ILE A 233 -1.88 -8.85 12.39
CA ILE A 233 -2.79 -9.33 11.35
C ILE A 233 -3.84 -10.27 11.92
N ASP A 234 -3.43 -11.24 12.74
CA ASP A 234 -4.34 -12.22 13.33
C ASP A 234 -5.33 -11.55 14.31
N ASP A 235 -4.84 -10.59 15.12
CA ASP A 235 -5.67 -9.76 15.99
C ASP A 235 -6.68 -8.96 15.16
N PHE A 236 -6.26 -8.30 14.08
CA PHE A 236 -7.15 -7.56 13.19
C PHE A 236 -8.22 -8.46 12.55
N LEU A 237 -7.83 -9.63 12.02
CA LEU A 237 -8.75 -10.57 11.38
C LEU A 237 -9.81 -11.12 12.34
N SER A 238 -9.43 -11.29 13.62
CA SER A 238 -10.32 -11.74 14.69
C SER A 238 -11.20 -10.63 15.31
N GLY A 239 -11.10 -9.39 14.82
CA GLY A 239 -11.85 -8.24 15.34
C GLY A 239 -11.26 -7.64 16.62
N GLY A 240 -9.99 -7.94 16.90
CA GLY A 240 -9.21 -7.39 18.00
C GLY A 240 -8.71 -5.96 17.73
N PRO A 241 -7.63 -5.54 18.42
CA PRO A 241 -7.04 -4.21 18.24
C PRO A 241 -6.60 -3.97 16.79
N LYS A 242 -6.90 -2.77 16.26
CA LYS A 242 -6.46 -2.38 14.91
C LYS A 242 -5.00 -1.96 14.83
N VAL A 243 -4.37 -1.72 15.98
CA VAL A 243 -2.95 -1.36 16.08
C VAL A 243 -2.29 -2.23 17.15
N PHE A 244 -1.30 -2.99 16.74
CA PHE A 244 -0.38 -3.65 17.65
C PHE A 244 0.70 -2.66 18.09
N HIS A 245 1.07 -2.67 19.37
CA HIS A 245 2.13 -1.81 19.91
C HIS A 245 3.01 -2.57 20.91
N GLU A 246 4.32 -2.59 20.64
CA GLU A 246 5.35 -3.02 21.56
C GLU A 246 6.16 -1.81 22.03
N PRO A 247 5.99 -1.36 23.29
CA PRO A 247 6.66 -0.17 23.81
C PRO A 247 8.19 -0.33 23.94
N ARG A 248 8.71 -1.57 24.01
CA ARG A 248 10.14 -1.84 24.10
C ARG A 248 10.54 -2.96 23.14
N ALA A 249 10.77 -2.58 21.88
CA ALA A 249 10.94 -3.52 20.79
C ALA A 249 12.06 -4.55 21.04
N VAL A 250 13.19 -4.12 21.62
CA VAL A 250 14.33 -5.02 21.90
C VAL A 250 14.04 -6.09 22.95
N GLN A 251 13.02 -5.90 23.80
CA GLN A 251 12.65 -6.86 24.85
C GLN A 251 11.76 -7.98 24.29
N ASN A 252 11.05 -7.71 23.20
CA ASN A 252 10.21 -8.67 22.52
C ASN A 252 11.03 -9.42 21.47
N ARG A 253 11.43 -10.66 21.81
CA ARG A 253 12.27 -11.48 20.94
C ARG A 253 11.60 -11.83 19.61
N SER A 254 10.27 -11.80 19.54
CA SER A 254 9.52 -12.08 18.32
C SER A 254 9.63 -10.96 17.28
N ILE A 255 10.13 -9.78 17.66
CA ILE A 255 10.36 -8.69 16.72
C ILE A 255 11.56 -9.01 15.83
N LYS A 256 11.33 -8.97 14.51
CA LYS A 256 12.39 -9.11 13.53
C LYS A 256 13.09 -7.78 13.32
N PHE A 257 14.35 -7.70 13.74
CA PHE A 257 15.25 -6.63 13.33
C PHE A 257 15.99 -7.05 12.06
N TRP A 258 15.91 -6.24 11.01
CA TRP A 258 16.66 -6.46 9.76
C TRP A 258 18.15 -6.13 9.87
N TYR A 259 18.54 -5.45 10.95
CA TYR A 259 19.89 -5.00 11.24
C TYR A 259 20.15 -5.13 12.76
N LEU A 260 21.13 -4.38 13.28
CA LEU A 260 21.42 -4.30 14.71
C LEU A 260 20.17 -3.93 15.54
N PRO A 261 19.82 -4.72 16.57
CA PRO A 261 18.74 -4.38 17.48
C PRO A 261 18.98 -2.99 18.12
N ARG A 262 17.94 -2.17 18.16
CA ARG A 262 17.97 -0.81 18.73
C ARG A 262 16.89 -0.63 19.79
N MET A 263 17.11 0.34 20.67
CA MET A 263 16.13 0.77 21.66
C MET A 263 15.04 1.63 20.99
N GLY A 264 13.79 1.41 21.38
CA GLY A 264 12.62 2.11 20.85
C GLY A 264 11.37 1.24 20.99
N SER A 265 10.28 1.67 20.37
CA SER A 265 9.02 0.94 20.24
C SER A 265 8.74 0.56 18.79
N TYR A 266 7.85 -0.41 18.61
CA TYR A 266 7.33 -0.83 17.31
C TYR A 266 5.81 -0.82 17.34
N ALA A 267 5.19 -0.34 16.26
CA ALA A 267 3.75 -0.40 16.06
C ALA A 267 3.42 -0.93 14.66
N ALA A 268 2.32 -1.66 14.55
CA ALA A 268 1.84 -2.22 13.29
C ALA A 268 0.34 -2.01 13.16
N ALA A 269 -0.08 -1.41 12.05
CA ALA A 269 -1.48 -1.09 11.75
C ALA A 269 -1.88 -1.74 10.41
N PRO A 270 -2.56 -2.91 10.44
CA PRO A 270 -3.07 -3.55 9.24
C PRO A 270 -4.08 -2.70 8.47
N PHE A 271 -4.12 -2.87 7.17
CA PHE A 271 -5.13 -2.31 6.27
C PHE A 271 -5.64 -3.38 5.31
N ASP A 272 -6.91 -3.26 4.94
CA ASP A 272 -7.69 -4.26 4.23
C ASP A 272 -8.02 -3.89 2.78
N ASP A 273 -8.40 -4.89 1.98
CA ASP A 273 -8.92 -4.74 0.63
C ASP A 273 -10.44 -4.57 0.61
N VAL A 274 -11.06 -4.54 -0.57
CA VAL A 274 -12.51 -4.38 -0.73
C VAL A 274 -13.32 -5.51 -0.10
N GLU A 275 -12.73 -6.70 0.09
CA GLU A 275 -13.37 -7.87 0.70
C GLU A 275 -13.12 -7.95 2.23
N GLY A 276 -12.35 -7.00 2.78
CA GLY A 276 -11.98 -6.99 4.19
C GLY A 276 -10.84 -7.94 4.54
N GLU A 277 -10.12 -8.46 3.54
CA GLU A 277 -8.91 -9.26 3.73
C GLU A 277 -7.70 -8.35 3.91
N VAL A 278 -6.74 -8.78 4.74
CA VAL A 278 -5.57 -7.94 5.04
C VAL A 278 -4.64 -7.91 3.83
N LYS A 279 -4.63 -6.76 3.16
CA LYS A 279 -3.79 -6.47 1.99
C LYS A 279 -2.36 -6.08 2.38
N GLY A 280 -2.21 -5.47 3.55
CA GLY A 280 -0.91 -5.04 4.03
C GLY A 280 -0.95 -4.46 5.43
N VAL A 281 0.21 -3.98 5.86
CA VAL A 281 0.44 -3.42 7.19
C VAL A 281 1.31 -2.18 7.07
N LEU A 282 0.89 -1.11 7.73
CA LEU A 282 1.74 0.04 8.01
C LEU A 282 2.55 -0.25 9.28
N GLY A 283 3.87 -0.38 9.14
CA GLY A 283 4.78 -0.56 10.26
C GLY A 283 5.46 0.75 10.62
N PHE A 284 5.56 1.04 11.92
CA PHE A 284 6.20 2.24 12.44
C PHE A 284 7.13 1.91 13.59
N ASP A 285 8.27 2.57 13.65
CA ASP A 285 9.19 2.39 14.77
C ASP A 285 9.86 3.69 15.20
N THR A 286 10.20 3.74 16.49
CA THR A 286 10.95 4.82 17.11
C THR A 286 12.38 4.36 17.43
N LEU A 287 12.93 3.43 16.65
CA LEU A 287 14.24 2.84 16.90
C LEU A 287 15.33 3.92 16.78
N GLY A 288 16.02 4.18 17.89
CA GLY A 288 17.00 5.27 18.01
C GLY A 288 16.44 6.57 18.58
N LEU A 289 15.12 6.68 18.78
CA LEU A 289 14.50 7.79 19.54
C LEU A 289 14.29 7.44 21.02
N GLU A 290 14.46 6.17 21.39
CA GLU A 290 14.42 5.66 22.78
C GLU A 290 13.12 5.99 23.56
N ARG A 291 12.00 6.16 22.84
CA ARG A 291 10.68 6.44 23.41
C ARG A 291 9.62 5.49 22.90
N ALA A 292 8.56 5.31 23.68
CA ALA A 292 7.35 4.62 23.22
C ALA A 292 6.46 5.58 22.40
N PHE A 293 5.54 5.01 21.62
CA PHE A 293 4.43 5.77 21.05
C PHE A 293 3.46 6.21 22.16
N SER A 294 3.02 7.46 22.07
CA SER A 294 1.94 7.99 22.90
C SER A 294 0.57 7.49 22.44
N ALA A 295 -0.45 7.60 23.28
CA ALA A 295 -1.80 7.18 22.92
C ALA A 295 -2.35 7.94 21.68
N ALA A 296 -2.10 9.24 21.58
CA ALA A 296 -2.52 10.05 20.44
C ALA A 296 -1.82 9.61 19.14
N GLU A 297 -0.54 9.23 19.22
CA GLU A 297 0.17 8.68 18.06
C GLU A 297 -0.42 7.34 17.63
N LEU A 298 -0.73 6.43 18.56
CA LEU A 298 -1.35 5.14 18.23
C LEU A 298 -2.72 5.31 17.55
N THR A 299 -3.54 6.25 18.03
CA THR A 299 -4.80 6.61 17.36
C THR A 299 -4.56 7.15 15.96
N LEU A 300 -3.55 8.00 15.78
CA LEU A 300 -3.18 8.47 14.44
C LEU A 300 -2.78 7.32 13.51
N LEU A 301 -1.98 6.36 13.99
CA LEU A 301 -1.56 5.22 13.17
C LEU A 301 -2.75 4.35 12.73
N GLU A 302 -3.75 4.19 13.60
CA GLU A 302 -5.02 3.52 13.27
C GLU A 302 -5.78 4.27 12.17
N GLU A 303 -5.94 5.59 12.32
CA GLU A 303 -6.61 6.42 11.32
C GLU A 303 -5.91 6.36 9.97
N LEU A 304 -4.58 6.35 9.96
CA LEU A 304 -3.79 6.24 8.74
C LEU A 304 -3.98 4.89 8.04
N SER A 305 -4.13 3.79 8.77
CA SER A 305 -4.41 2.49 8.13
C SER A 305 -5.80 2.46 7.49
N VAL A 306 -6.80 3.05 8.14
CA VAL A 306 -8.15 3.20 7.59
C VAL A 306 -8.17 4.10 6.36
N ARG A 307 -7.48 5.25 6.39
CA ARG A 307 -7.39 6.14 5.22
C ARG A 307 -6.65 5.46 4.06
N THR A 308 -5.56 4.75 4.36
CA THR A 308 -4.83 3.95 3.35
C THR A 308 -5.75 2.93 2.70
N SER A 309 -6.45 2.13 3.51
CA SER A 309 -7.44 1.14 3.05
C SER A 309 -8.47 1.78 2.10
N THR A 310 -9.14 2.86 2.53
CA THR A 310 -10.15 3.56 1.73
C THR A 310 -9.62 4.04 0.39
N GLU A 311 -8.44 4.66 0.35
CA GLU A 311 -7.88 5.20 -0.88
C GLU A 311 -7.38 4.12 -1.83
N LEU A 312 -6.82 3.02 -1.31
CA LEU A 312 -6.47 1.87 -2.15
C LEU A 312 -7.71 1.26 -2.79
N LYS A 313 -8.79 1.06 -2.02
CA LYS A 313 -10.07 0.57 -2.55
C LYS A 313 -10.60 1.48 -3.65
N ARG A 314 -10.56 2.81 -3.46
CA ARG A 314 -10.97 3.78 -4.48
C ARG A 314 -10.15 3.65 -5.76
N ILE A 315 -8.82 3.61 -5.65
CA ILE A 315 -7.92 3.52 -6.80
C ILE A 315 -8.18 2.22 -7.56
N GLU A 316 -8.23 1.09 -6.86
CA GLU A 316 -8.49 -0.21 -7.48
C GLU A 316 -9.86 -0.29 -8.12
N GLN A 317 -10.90 0.20 -7.45
CA GLN A 317 -12.24 0.21 -8.04
C GLN A 317 -12.29 1.09 -9.29
N THR A 318 -11.64 2.25 -9.29
CA THR A 318 -11.55 3.14 -10.45
C THR A 318 -10.89 2.41 -11.64
N LEU A 319 -9.76 1.74 -11.39
CA LEU A 319 -9.06 1.00 -12.43
C LEU A 319 -9.86 -0.22 -12.91
N ALA A 320 -10.61 -0.89 -12.04
CA ALA A 320 -11.49 -1.99 -12.40
C ALA A 320 -12.67 -1.51 -13.27
N ASP A 321 -13.29 -0.39 -12.89
CA ASP A 321 -14.41 0.23 -13.61
C ASP A 321 -13.98 0.70 -15.02
N GLU A 322 -12.72 1.10 -15.20
CA GLU A 322 -12.13 1.39 -16.51
C GLU A 322 -11.76 0.11 -17.29
N PHE A 323 -11.24 -0.91 -16.61
CA PHE A 323 -10.76 -2.14 -17.24
C PHE A 323 -11.89 -3.01 -17.80
N HIS A 324 -12.96 -3.25 -17.04
CA HIS A 324 -14.00 -4.20 -17.45
C HIS A 324 -14.72 -3.83 -18.75
N PRO A 325 -15.16 -2.57 -18.98
CA PRO A 325 -15.81 -2.20 -20.23
C PRO A 325 -14.89 -2.39 -21.45
N LEU A 326 -13.60 -2.07 -21.31
CA LEU A 326 -12.61 -2.29 -22.35
C LEU A 326 -12.39 -3.78 -22.61
N ASN A 327 -12.30 -4.56 -21.54
CA ASN A 327 -12.14 -6.01 -21.60
C ASN A 327 -13.36 -6.69 -22.25
N ASP A 328 -14.57 -6.26 -21.92
CA ASP A 328 -15.82 -6.78 -22.47
C ASP A 328 -16.00 -6.40 -23.94
N ALA A 329 -15.60 -5.19 -24.34
CA ALA A 329 -15.59 -4.77 -25.74
C ALA A 329 -14.68 -5.67 -26.59
N LEU A 330 -13.51 -6.06 -26.06
CA LEU A 330 -12.62 -7.01 -26.72
C LEU A 330 -13.20 -8.44 -26.71
N LYS A 331 -13.77 -8.91 -25.60
CA LYS A 331 -14.43 -10.24 -25.55
C LYS A 331 -15.55 -10.36 -26.56
N ALA A 332 -16.31 -9.29 -26.80
CA ALA A 332 -17.39 -9.27 -27.78
C ALA A 332 -16.92 -9.43 -29.24
N MET A 333 -15.62 -9.23 -29.53
CA MET A 333 -15.05 -9.51 -30.84
C MET A 333 -14.71 -10.99 -31.06
N LEU A 334 -14.59 -11.76 -29.98
CA LEU A 334 -14.27 -13.19 -30.09
C LEU A 334 -15.47 -13.94 -30.67
N PRO A 335 -15.23 -14.87 -31.62
CA PRO A 335 -16.31 -15.67 -32.19
C PRO A 335 -16.92 -16.55 -31.10
N ALA A 336 -18.26 -16.65 -31.08
CA ALA A 336 -18.99 -17.45 -30.09
C ALA A 336 -18.66 -18.94 -30.19
N GLU A 337 -18.29 -19.42 -31.39
CA GLU A 337 -17.81 -20.76 -31.65
C GLU A 337 -16.35 -20.70 -32.13
N PRO A 338 -15.50 -21.67 -31.73
CA PRO A 338 -14.15 -21.76 -32.28
C PRO A 338 -14.21 -21.87 -33.81
N PRO A 339 -13.23 -21.29 -34.53
CA PRO A 339 -13.21 -21.37 -35.98
C PRO A 339 -13.27 -22.84 -36.42
N ALA A 340 -14.06 -23.12 -37.45
CA ALA A 340 -14.14 -24.45 -38.03
C ALA A 340 -12.72 -24.92 -38.41
N ALA A 341 -12.47 -26.22 -38.25
CA ALA A 341 -11.22 -26.80 -38.71
C ALA A 341 -11.02 -26.43 -40.20
N PRO A 342 -9.79 -26.07 -40.61
CA PRO A 342 -9.51 -25.71 -41.99
C PRO A 342 -9.95 -26.86 -42.91
N GLU A 343 -10.52 -26.51 -44.07
CA GLU A 343 -10.95 -27.50 -45.05
C GLU A 343 -9.77 -28.40 -45.46
N GLU A 344 -10.03 -29.69 -45.66
CA GLU A 344 -9.01 -30.65 -46.07
C GLU A 344 -8.37 -30.19 -47.39
N GLY A 345 -7.08 -29.86 -47.35
CA GLY A 345 -6.33 -29.34 -48.51
C GLY A 345 -6.18 -27.82 -48.56
N ALA A 346 -6.66 -27.06 -47.58
CA ALA A 346 -6.36 -25.63 -47.45
C ALA A 346 -4.83 -25.40 -47.31
N ASP A 347 -4.32 -24.33 -47.93
CA ASP A 347 -2.91 -23.96 -47.81
C ASP A 347 -2.58 -23.61 -46.34
N PRO A 348 -1.64 -24.33 -45.68
CA PRO A 348 -1.26 -24.04 -44.30
C PRO A 348 -0.83 -22.58 -44.06
N PHE A 349 -0.23 -21.92 -45.05
CA PHE A 349 0.16 -20.50 -44.92
C PHE A 349 -1.04 -19.57 -44.90
N GLU A 350 -2.03 -19.80 -45.77
CA GLU A 350 -3.25 -19.00 -45.79
C GLU A 350 -4.03 -19.19 -44.48
N VAL A 351 -4.10 -20.42 -43.98
CA VAL A 351 -4.76 -20.74 -42.69
C VAL A 351 -4.05 -20.04 -41.52
N ALA A 352 -2.73 -20.14 -41.43
CA ALA A 352 -1.95 -19.51 -40.36
C ALA A 352 -2.02 -17.98 -40.42
N THR A 353 -1.99 -17.41 -41.63
CA THR A 353 -2.15 -15.96 -41.85
C THR A 353 -3.55 -15.50 -41.45
N ALA A 354 -4.59 -16.23 -41.84
CA ALA A 354 -5.96 -15.92 -41.48
C ALA A 354 -6.21 -15.98 -39.96
N ALA A 355 -5.56 -16.91 -39.27
CA ALA A 355 -5.64 -17.03 -37.81
C ALA A 355 -5.07 -15.81 -37.06
N LEU A 356 -4.19 -15.03 -37.70
CA LEU A 356 -3.63 -13.79 -37.13
C LEU A 356 -4.51 -12.56 -37.31
N THR A 357 -5.50 -12.59 -38.21
CA THR A 357 -6.32 -11.42 -38.53
C THR A 357 -7.07 -10.89 -37.31
N LEU A 358 -7.86 -11.72 -36.65
CA LEU A 358 -8.68 -11.29 -35.51
C LEU A 358 -7.83 -10.81 -34.32
N PRO A 359 -6.78 -11.53 -33.86
CA PRO A 359 -5.91 -11.03 -32.81
C PRO A 359 -5.27 -9.67 -33.17
N LYS A 360 -4.82 -9.47 -34.41
CA LYS A 360 -4.27 -8.17 -34.86
C LYS A 360 -5.32 -7.06 -34.83
N GLU A 361 -6.54 -7.32 -35.27
CA GLU A 361 -7.65 -6.35 -35.21
C GLU A 361 -8.00 -5.96 -33.78
N MET A 362 -8.07 -6.93 -32.86
CA MET A 362 -8.31 -6.67 -31.44
C MET A 362 -7.19 -5.82 -30.83
N LEU A 363 -5.93 -6.18 -31.09
CA LEU A 363 -4.76 -5.48 -30.56
C LEU A 363 -4.61 -4.07 -31.16
N ALA A 364 -5.06 -3.85 -32.39
CA ALA A 364 -5.07 -2.52 -33.02
C ALA A 364 -6.09 -1.55 -32.39
N LEU A 365 -7.11 -2.05 -31.69
CA LEU A 365 -8.06 -1.23 -30.92
C LEU A 365 -7.56 -0.93 -29.49
N CYS A 366 -6.55 -1.67 -29.04
CA CYS A 366 -5.98 -1.49 -27.70
C CYS A 366 -5.15 -0.21 -27.63
N THR A 367 -5.11 0.36 -26.43
CA THR A 367 -4.35 1.55 -26.06
C THR A 367 -3.68 1.32 -24.71
N ALA A 368 -2.80 2.21 -24.28
CA ALA A 368 -2.14 2.13 -22.97
C ALA A 368 -3.12 1.92 -21.80
N ALA A 369 -4.34 2.47 -21.88
CA ALA A 369 -5.39 2.30 -20.87
C ALA A 369 -5.77 0.82 -20.64
N HIS A 370 -5.74 0.00 -21.69
CA HIS A 370 -6.07 -1.42 -21.62
C HIS A 370 -5.07 -2.24 -20.81
N LEU A 371 -3.83 -1.74 -20.68
CA LEU A 371 -2.79 -2.38 -19.88
C LEU A 371 -2.67 -1.77 -18.48
N LYS A 372 -3.33 -0.63 -18.20
CA LYS A 372 -3.11 0.11 -16.96
C LYS A 372 -3.48 -0.69 -15.72
N TRP A 373 -4.61 -1.41 -15.76
CA TRP A 373 -5.00 -2.34 -14.69
C TRP A 373 -3.90 -3.35 -14.41
N ILE A 374 -3.43 -4.05 -15.46
CA ILE A 374 -2.40 -5.09 -15.38
C ILE A 374 -1.08 -4.50 -14.86
N GLU A 375 -0.69 -3.32 -15.34
CA GLU A 375 0.52 -2.61 -14.94
C GLU A 375 0.55 -2.32 -13.44
N THR A 376 -0.59 -1.94 -12.87
CA THR A 376 -0.72 -1.61 -11.43
C THR A 376 -0.75 -2.83 -10.51
N ARG A 377 -0.81 -4.03 -11.08
CA ARG A 377 -0.78 -5.26 -10.30
C ARG A 377 0.63 -5.53 -9.77
N ARG A 378 0.68 -6.08 -8.57
CA ARG A 378 1.89 -6.65 -7.98
C ARG A 378 2.19 -8.01 -8.60
N THR A 379 1.17 -8.84 -8.81
CA THR A 379 1.33 -10.17 -9.39
C THR A 379 0.61 -10.29 -10.72
N CYS A 380 1.22 -10.99 -11.68
CA CYS A 380 0.56 -11.32 -12.94
C CYS A 380 0.26 -12.82 -12.95
N PRO A 381 -0.96 -13.26 -13.33
CA PRO A 381 -1.23 -14.68 -13.53
C PRO A 381 -0.22 -15.30 -14.49
N VAL A 382 0.25 -16.50 -14.17
CA VAL A 382 1.38 -17.15 -14.89
C VAL A 382 1.13 -17.19 -16.41
N GLY A 383 -0.07 -17.54 -16.86
CA GLY A 383 -0.40 -17.57 -18.29
C GLY A 383 -0.28 -16.19 -18.96
N THR A 384 -0.73 -15.13 -18.29
CA THR A 384 -0.62 -13.76 -18.79
C THR A 384 0.84 -13.29 -18.78
N LEU A 385 1.61 -13.62 -17.73
CA LEU A 385 3.03 -13.30 -17.64
C LEU A 385 3.85 -13.96 -18.75
N LEU A 386 3.68 -15.27 -18.95
CA LEU A 386 4.34 -16.03 -20.03
C LEU A 386 3.96 -15.47 -21.40
N THR A 387 2.71 -15.05 -21.59
CA THR A 387 2.27 -14.39 -22.82
C THR A 387 3.01 -13.08 -23.06
N PHE A 388 3.12 -12.21 -22.04
CA PHE A 388 3.91 -10.98 -22.18
C PHE A 388 5.38 -11.27 -22.47
N LYS A 389 6.00 -12.23 -21.78
CA LYS A 389 7.38 -12.63 -22.06
C LYS A 389 7.56 -13.07 -23.51
N ALA A 390 6.65 -13.88 -24.04
CA ALA A 390 6.74 -14.40 -25.40
C ALA A 390 6.65 -13.27 -26.44
N VAL A 391 5.67 -12.36 -26.25
CA VAL A 391 5.51 -11.18 -27.10
C VAL A 391 6.75 -10.28 -27.02
N LEU A 392 7.21 -9.97 -25.80
CA LEU A 392 8.36 -9.09 -25.58
C LEU A 392 9.65 -9.71 -26.12
N ALA A 393 9.84 -11.02 -26.04
CA ALA A 393 11.01 -11.70 -26.59
C ALA A 393 11.10 -11.56 -28.12
N LEU A 394 9.97 -11.52 -28.82
CA LEU A 394 9.94 -11.28 -30.27
C LEU A 394 10.27 -9.82 -30.65
N LEU A 395 9.93 -8.88 -29.78
CA LEU A 395 10.06 -7.44 -30.03
C LEU A 395 11.36 -6.85 -29.49
N ALA A 396 11.96 -7.47 -28.47
CA ALA A 396 13.17 -7.00 -27.83
C ALA A 396 14.45 -7.31 -28.62
N ASP A 397 15.51 -6.60 -28.26
CA ASP A 397 16.85 -6.87 -28.77
C ASP A 397 17.33 -8.28 -28.36
N GLU A 398 18.24 -8.85 -29.15
CA GLU A 398 18.74 -10.23 -28.98
C GLU A 398 19.23 -10.56 -27.56
N MET A 399 19.90 -9.61 -26.91
CA MET A 399 20.38 -9.80 -25.54
C MET A 399 19.27 -9.91 -24.50
N LEU A 400 18.17 -9.17 -24.67
CA LEU A 400 17.07 -9.12 -23.70
C LEU A 400 16.12 -10.32 -23.85
N ALA A 401 16.04 -10.90 -25.05
CA ALA A 401 15.18 -12.04 -25.33
C ALA A 401 15.46 -13.25 -24.42
N ASP A 402 16.73 -13.59 -24.19
CA ASP A 402 17.12 -14.70 -23.32
C ASP A 402 16.83 -14.42 -21.83
N GLU A 403 17.04 -13.17 -21.40
CA GLU A 403 16.79 -12.74 -20.02
C GLU A 403 15.30 -12.82 -19.67
N LEU A 404 14.41 -12.56 -20.64
CA LEU A 404 12.96 -12.60 -20.46
C LEU A 404 12.42 -13.98 -20.07
N LEU A 405 13.13 -15.07 -20.40
CA LEU A 405 12.75 -16.42 -19.95
C LEU A 405 12.69 -16.49 -18.42
N GLY A 406 13.69 -15.93 -17.74
CA GLY A 406 13.82 -15.91 -16.29
C GLY A 406 13.15 -14.72 -15.60
N ALA A 407 12.76 -13.68 -16.35
CA ALA A 407 12.23 -12.44 -15.79
C ALA A 407 10.97 -12.66 -14.92
N THR A 408 10.88 -11.98 -13.80
CA THR A 408 9.65 -11.87 -13.02
C THR A 408 8.76 -10.76 -13.58
N PHE A 409 7.52 -10.66 -13.09
CA PHE A 409 6.67 -9.53 -13.49
C PHE A 409 7.27 -8.18 -13.06
N ASP A 410 7.95 -8.11 -11.91
CA ASP A 410 8.63 -6.90 -11.46
C ASP A 410 9.82 -6.53 -12.37
N ASP A 411 10.55 -7.53 -12.89
CA ASP A 411 11.62 -7.30 -13.86
C ASP A 411 11.06 -6.69 -15.17
N ILE A 412 9.93 -7.21 -15.65
CA ILE A 412 9.23 -6.65 -16.83
C ILE A 412 8.76 -5.22 -16.55
N LYS A 413 8.18 -4.95 -15.36
CA LYS A 413 7.75 -3.61 -14.96
C LYS A 413 8.91 -2.63 -14.90
N SER A 414 10.05 -3.07 -14.38
CA SER A 414 11.28 -2.30 -14.40
C SER A 414 11.73 -1.99 -15.84
N GLY A 415 11.74 -2.99 -16.73
CA GLY A 415 12.16 -2.82 -18.13
C GLY A 415 11.33 -1.78 -18.88
N PHE A 416 9.99 -1.82 -18.78
CA PHE A 416 9.19 -0.79 -19.46
C PHE A 416 9.27 0.58 -18.78
N SER A 417 9.44 0.64 -17.45
CA SER A 417 9.59 1.92 -16.73
C SER A 417 10.90 2.62 -17.10
N GLN A 418 11.92 1.85 -17.51
CA GLN A 418 13.20 2.33 -18.01
C GLN A 418 13.18 2.59 -19.53
N GLY A 419 12.09 2.21 -20.22
CA GLY A 419 11.97 2.31 -21.68
C GLY A 419 12.79 1.28 -22.45
N GLU A 420 13.24 0.20 -21.79
CA GLU A 420 13.99 -0.91 -22.40
C GLU A 420 13.07 -1.93 -23.06
N LEU A 421 11.83 -2.04 -22.57
CA LEU A 421 10.80 -2.93 -23.11
C LEU A 421 9.61 -2.10 -23.61
N PRO A 422 9.03 -2.43 -24.78
CA PRO A 422 7.85 -1.73 -25.27
C PRO A 422 6.63 -1.99 -24.39
N TRP A 423 5.85 -0.96 -24.11
CA TRP A 423 4.62 -1.05 -23.31
C TRP A 423 3.57 -0.04 -23.75
N GLY A 424 2.30 -0.31 -23.43
CA GLY A 424 1.18 0.55 -23.81
C GLY A 424 1.03 0.68 -25.33
N ASP A 425 0.92 1.91 -25.81
CA ASP A 425 0.72 2.19 -27.25
C ASP A 425 1.90 1.73 -28.11
N ASP A 426 3.13 1.78 -27.60
CA ASP A 426 4.33 1.34 -28.31
C ASP A 426 4.31 -0.19 -28.55
N LEU A 427 3.94 -0.96 -27.53
CA LEU A 427 3.75 -2.41 -27.65
C LEU A 427 2.74 -2.75 -28.75
N PHE A 428 1.56 -2.14 -28.72
CA PHE A 428 0.51 -2.43 -29.71
C PHE A 428 0.89 -1.98 -31.13
N SER A 429 1.61 -0.85 -31.26
CA SER A 429 2.11 -0.37 -32.54
C SER A 429 3.14 -1.34 -33.15
N GLN A 430 4.09 -1.82 -32.33
CA GLN A 430 5.10 -2.78 -32.78
C GLN A 430 4.50 -4.13 -33.16
N ILE A 431 3.54 -4.64 -32.39
CA ILE A 431 2.79 -5.87 -32.72
C ILE A 431 2.06 -5.74 -34.07
N THR A 432 1.42 -4.59 -34.30
CA THR A 432 0.68 -4.34 -35.55
C THR A 432 1.62 -4.27 -36.75
N ALA A 433 2.81 -3.70 -36.56
CA ALA A 433 3.86 -3.59 -37.58
C ALA A 433 4.66 -4.89 -37.78
N PHE A 434 4.54 -5.86 -36.88
CA PHE A 434 5.32 -7.09 -36.91
C PHE A 434 4.92 -8.00 -38.10
N ASP A 435 5.90 -8.30 -38.94
CA ASP A 435 5.75 -9.13 -40.14
C ASP A 435 6.70 -10.34 -40.11
N VAL A 436 6.11 -11.52 -39.90
CA VAL A 436 6.79 -12.81 -39.88
C VAL A 436 7.46 -13.11 -41.23
N MET A 437 6.83 -12.70 -42.33
CA MET A 437 7.32 -12.97 -43.68
C MET A 437 8.56 -12.13 -44.00
N ALA A 438 8.63 -10.90 -43.48
CA ALA A 438 9.82 -10.07 -43.54
C ALA A 438 10.99 -10.60 -42.68
N GLY A 439 10.75 -11.59 -41.80
CA GLY A 439 11.77 -12.15 -40.92
C GLY A 439 12.17 -11.20 -39.79
N VAL A 440 11.21 -10.38 -39.33
CA VAL A 440 11.39 -9.53 -38.14
C VAL A 440 11.56 -10.41 -36.91
N GLY A 441 12.46 -10.01 -36.00
CA GLY A 441 12.81 -10.76 -34.78
C GLY A 441 14.23 -11.34 -34.84
N SER A 442 14.88 -11.41 -33.68
CA SER A 442 16.21 -12.03 -33.54
C SER A 442 16.08 -13.57 -33.44
N PRO A 443 17.12 -14.34 -33.81
CA PRO A 443 17.11 -15.79 -33.61
C PRO A 443 16.83 -16.20 -32.16
N ALA A 444 17.45 -15.51 -31.18
CA ALA A 444 17.18 -15.73 -29.75
C ALA A 444 15.74 -15.40 -29.37
N GLY A 445 15.18 -14.32 -29.92
CA GLY A 445 13.78 -13.92 -29.73
C GLY A 445 12.79 -14.99 -30.19
N TRP A 446 13.03 -15.58 -31.36
CA TRP A 446 12.21 -16.69 -31.87
C TRP A 446 12.33 -17.94 -31.00
N GLU A 447 13.54 -18.35 -30.62
CA GLU A 447 13.77 -19.52 -29.75
C GLU A 447 13.08 -19.36 -28.38
N ALA A 448 13.27 -18.20 -27.73
CA ALA A 448 12.67 -17.89 -26.44
C ALA A 448 11.13 -17.87 -26.52
N CYS A 449 10.59 -17.23 -27.57
CA CYS A 449 9.14 -17.18 -27.80
C CYS A 449 8.55 -18.57 -28.02
N GLU A 450 9.15 -19.40 -28.87
CA GLU A 450 8.68 -20.77 -29.13
C GLU A 450 8.65 -21.62 -27.86
N LYS A 451 9.66 -21.49 -27.00
CA LYS A 451 9.72 -22.17 -25.71
C LYS A 451 8.57 -21.74 -24.79
N LEU A 452 8.34 -20.44 -24.67
CA LEU A 452 7.27 -19.88 -23.81
C LEU A 452 5.88 -20.24 -24.31
N VAL A 453 5.65 -20.23 -25.64
CA VAL A 453 4.37 -20.67 -26.24
C VAL A 453 4.15 -22.17 -26.01
N THR A 454 5.20 -22.98 -26.06
CA THR A 454 5.11 -24.40 -25.72
C THR A 454 4.75 -24.61 -24.25
N GLU A 455 5.38 -23.86 -23.34
CA GLU A 455 5.07 -23.89 -21.90
C GLU A 455 3.62 -23.50 -21.61
N LEU A 456 3.09 -22.50 -22.33
CA LEU A 456 1.68 -22.08 -22.25
C LEU A 456 0.69 -23.15 -22.70
N ALA A 457 1.10 -24.04 -23.62
CA ALA A 457 0.28 -25.13 -24.12
C ALA A 457 0.34 -26.39 -23.24
N THR A 458 1.37 -26.53 -22.40
CA THR A 458 1.54 -27.67 -21.48
C THR A 458 0.82 -27.41 -20.15
N VAL A 459 0.01 -28.37 -19.69
CA VAL A 459 -0.54 -28.34 -18.34
C VAL A 459 0.57 -28.75 -17.37
N PRO A 460 0.83 -27.97 -16.29
CA PRO A 460 1.80 -28.35 -15.27
C PRO A 460 1.46 -29.74 -14.68
N GLU A 461 2.44 -30.67 -14.72
CA GLU A 461 2.26 -32.03 -14.20
C GLU A 461 2.16 -32.09 -12.66
N ASP A 462 2.55 -31.02 -11.97
CA ASP A 462 2.60 -30.92 -10.50
C ASP A 462 1.24 -30.66 -9.85
N GLY A 463 0.16 -30.51 -10.66
CA GLY A 463 -1.19 -30.33 -10.16
C GLY A 463 -1.40 -29.00 -9.43
N SER A 464 -0.47 -28.05 -9.54
CA SER A 464 -0.55 -26.76 -8.84
C SER A 464 -1.41 -25.71 -9.54
N ALA A 465 -2.06 -26.06 -10.66
CA ALA A 465 -2.96 -25.18 -11.39
C ALA A 465 -4.28 -25.90 -11.70
N ASP A 466 -5.37 -25.47 -11.07
CA ASP A 466 -6.73 -25.95 -11.33
C ASP A 466 -7.25 -25.58 -12.75
N VAL A 467 -6.47 -24.84 -13.54
CA VAL A 467 -6.81 -24.40 -14.91
C VAL A 467 -5.53 -24.35 -15.75
N ALA A 468 -5.55 -24.91 -16.97
CA ALA A 468 -4.42 -24.80 -17.89
C ALA A 468 -4.04 -23.31 -18.09
N PRO A 469 -2.75 -22.93 -18.15
CA PRO A 469 -2.35 -21.52 -18.24
C PRO A 469 -3.10 -20.75 -19.34
N LYS A 470 -3.37 -21.41 -20.47
CA LYS A 470 -4.15 -20.88 -21.60
C LYS A 470 -5.61 -20.52 -21.26
N GLU A 471 -6.30 -21.37 -20.50
CA GLU A 471 -7.73 -21.19 -20.19
C GLU A 471 -7.95 -20.05 -19.20
N GLY A 472 -6.99 -19.83 -18.28
CA GLY A 472 -7.02 -18.73 -17.33
C GLY A 472 -6.78 -17.34 -17.93
N ILE A 473 -6.13 -17.25 -19.10
CA ILE A 473 -5.78 -15.95 -19.72
C ILE A 473 -7.04 -15.16 -20.08
N LEU A 474 -8.02 -15.78 -20.77
CA LEU A 474 -9.23 -15.07 -21.20
C LEU A 474 -10.13 -14.68 -20.03
N ALA A 475 -10.18 -15.51 -18.99
CA ALA A 475 -10.89 -15.21 -17.76
C ALA A 475 -10.32 -13.95 -17.10
N TYR A 476 -9.00 -13.79 -17.13
CA TYR A 476 -8.31 -12.65 -16.56
C TYR A 476 -8.33 -11.39 -17.44
N SER A 477 -7.95 -11.52 -18.71
CA SER A 477 -7.79 -10.41 -19.65
C SER A 477 -7.94 -10.84 -21.11
N ALA A 478 -8.89 -10.22 -21.81
CA ALA A 478 -9.09 -10.35 -23.25
C ALA A 478 -7.90 -9.80 -24.04
N VAL A 479 -7.24 -8.75 -23.54
CA VAL A 479 -5.97 -8.25 -24.10
C VAL A 479 -4.91 -9.34 -24.00
N GLY A 480 -4.76 -9.95 -22.82
CA GLY A 480 -3.86 -11.09 -22.63
C GLY A 480 -4.19 -12.24 -23.60
N HIS A 481 -5.48 -12.52 -23.83
CA HIS A 481 -5.90 -13.57 -24.76
C HIS A 481 -5.60 -13.23 -26.22
N ALA A 482 -5.80 -11.97 -26.62
CA ALA A 482 -5.46 -11.50 -27.95
C ALA A 482 -3.94 -11.57 -28.19
N LEU A 483 -3.13 -11.14 -27.21
CA LEU A 483 -1.67 -11.26 -27.24
C LEU A 483 -1.23 -12.72 -27.37
N TYR A 484 -1.83 -13.61 -26.58
CA TYR A 484 -1.56 -15.05 -26.65
C TYR A 484 -1.89 -15.62 -28.03
N SER A 485 -3.08 -15.30 -28.54
CA SER A 485 -3.54 -15.81 -29.85
C SER A 485 -2.66 -15.29 -30.98
N TRP A 486 -2.24 -14.03 -30.89
CA TRP A 486 -1.30 -13.41 -31.83
C TRP A 486 0.07 -14.10 -31.79
N VAL A 487 0.66 -14.30 -30.60
CA VAL A 487 2.00 -14.89 -30.50
C VAL A 487 2.02 -16.36 -30.91
N ALA A 488 0.98 -17.12 -30.54
CA ALA A 488 0.84 -18.52 -30.96
C ALA A 488 0.69 -18.66 -32.49
N GLY A 489 -0.16 -17.84 -33.11
CA GLY A 489 -0.29 -17.82 -34.58
C GLY A 489 0.99 -17.37 -35.29
N THR A 490 1.73 -16.44 -34.67
CA THR A 490 3.00 -15.90 -35.18
C THR A 490 4.08 -16.97 -35.20
N VAL A 491 4.19 -17.75 -34.12
CA VAL A 491 5.10 -18.91 -34.03
C VAL A 491 4.75 -19.98 -35.07
N GLU A 492 3.47 -20.33 -35.22
CA GLU A 492 3.08 -21.34 -36.22
C GLU A 492 3.36 -20.88 -37.66
N LEU A 493 3.10 -19.61 -37.98
CA LEU A 493 3.44 -19.04 -39.29
C LEU A 493 4.96 -19.03 -39.52
N HIS A 494 5.76 -18.73 -38.49
CA HIS A 494 7.22 -18.77 -38.56
C HIS A 494 7.75 -20.18 -38.85
N LYS A 495 7.24 -21.21 -38.16
CA LYS A 495 7.60 -22.61 -38.41
C LYS A 495 7.31 -23.03 -39.85
N LEU A 496 6.15 -22.66 -40.37
CA LEU A 496 5.79 -22.94 -41.78
C LEU A 496 6.75 -22.25 -42.74
N LYS A 497 7.11 -20.98 -42.49
CA LYS A 497 8.09 -20.24 -43.27
C LYS A 497 9.45 -20.93 -43.27
N VAL A 498 9.99 -21.26 -42.10
CA VAL A 498 11.29 -21.94 -41.97
C VAL A 498 11.29 -23.29 -42.70
N ALA A 499 10.21 -24.07 -42.58
CA ALA A 499 10.08 -25.34 -43.29
C ALA A 499 10.04 -25.16 -44.81
N LYS A 500 9.32 -24.15 -45.30
CA LYS A 500 9.27 -23.80 -46.73
C LYS A 500 10.63 -23.35 -47.25
N ASP A 501 11.29 -22.43 -46.55
CA ASP A 501 12.61 -21.91 -46.93
C ASP A 501 13.65 -23.05 -46.96
N ALA A 502 13.58 -23.99 -46.00
CA ALA A 502 14.42 -25.18 -45.97
C ALA A 502 14.15 -26.12 -47.17
N ALA A 503 12.87 -26.36 -47.52
CA ALA A 503 12.50 -27.17 -48.67
C ALA A 503 12.92 -26.53 -50.01
N GLU A 504 12.79 -25.21 -50.14
CA GLU A 504 13.24 -24.46 -51.31
C GLU A 504 14.77 -24.48 -51.43
N ALA A 505 15.50 -24.36 -50.31
CA ALA A 505 16.95 -24.50 -50.27
C ALA A 505 17.43 -25.90 -50.64
N GLU A 506 16.76 -26.96 -50.15
CA GLU A 506 17.05 -28.34 -50.52
C GLU A 506 16.77 -28.59 -52.02
N ALA A 507 15.65 -28.09 -52.54
CA ALA A 507 15.32 -28.17 -53.96
C ALA A 507 16.33 -27.42 -54.84
N ALA A 508 16.79 -26.25 -54.42
CA ALA A 508 17.82 -25.47 -55.12
C ALA A 508 19.18 -26.19 -55.07
N ALA A 509 19.56 -26.78 -53.94
CA ALA A 509 20.79 -27.57 -53.82
C ALA A 509 20.75 -28.83 -54.69
N ALA A 510 19.61 -29.53 -54.75
CA ALA A 510 19.40 -30.68 -55.62
C ALA A 510 19.45 -30.29 -57.10
N ALA A 511 18.87 -29.14 -57.48
CA ALA A 511 18.96 -28.61 -58.83
C ALA A 511 20.40 -28.24 -59.22
N ALA A 512 21.15 -27.58 -58.33
CA ALA A 512 22.55 -27.24 -58.56
C ALA A 512 23.43 -28.49 -58.69
N ALA A 513 23.21 -29.52 -57.87
CA ALA A 513 23.92 -30.79 -57.97
C ALA A 513 23.61 -31.52 -59.29
N ALA A 514 22.34 -31.49 -59.75
CA ALA A 514 21.95 -32.06 -61.03
C ALA A 514 22.56 -31.30 -62.22
N GLU A 515 22.72 -29.97 -62.13
CA GLU A 515 23.42 -29.17 -63.15
C GLU A 515 24.92 -29.46 -63.18
N GLU A 516 25.58 -29.65 -62.03
CA GLU A 516 26.99 -30.04 -61.94
C GLU A 516 27.24 -31.43 -62.54
N GLU A 517 26.38 -32.41 -62.23
CA GLU A 517 26.45 -33.76 -62.83
C GLU A 517 26.23 -33.72 -64.35
N ALA A 518 25.30 -32.89 -64.84
CA ALA A 518 25.08 -32.71 -66.28
C ALA A 518 26.27 -32.04 -66.99
N ALA A 519 27.02 -31.17 -66.30
CA ALA A 519 28.20 -30.51 -66.84
C ALA A 519 29.43 -31.44 -66.94
N ASP A 520 29.60 -32.38 -66.00
CA ASP A 520 30.73 -33.34 -65.99
C ASP A 520 30.61 -34.40 -67.10
N VAL A 521 29.39 -34.79 -67.48
CA VAL A 521 29.14 -35.74 -68.59
C VAL A 521 29.42 -35.11 -69.98
N GLY A 522 29.60 -33.79 -70.05
CA GLY A 522 29.70 -33.01 -71.29
C GLY A 522 31.09 -32.78 -71.88
N VAL A 523 32.19 -33.22 -71.23
CA VAL A 523 33.56 -33.07 -71.79
C VAL A 523 34.02 -34.37 -72.45
N PRO A 524 33.86 -34.55 -73.78
CA PRO A 524 34.51 -35.65 -74.47
C PRO A 524 36.02 -35.45 -74.36
N THR A 525 36.69 -36.34 -73.64
CA THR A 525 38.14 -36.52 -73.68
C THR A 525 38.55 -36.80 -75.12
N ALA A 526 38.80 -35.74 -75.90
CA ALA A 526 39.49 -35.81 -77.16
C ALA A 526 40.95 -36.17 -76.84
N ALA A 527 41.21 -37.47 -76.69
CA ALA A 527 42.55 -38.01 -76.62
C ALA A 527 43.30 -37.60 -77.90
N MET A 528 44.21 -36.64 -77.75
CA MET A 528 45.26 -36.36 -78.73
C MET A 528 46.08 -37.64 -78.94
N SER A 529 46.22 -38.00 -80.21
CA SER A 529 47.22 -38.92 -80.75
C SER A 529 48.39 -38.13 -81.30
#